data_AF-A0A447R8U6-F1
#
_entry.id   AF-A0A447R8U6-F1
#
_cell.length_a   1.000
_cell.length_b   1.000
_cell.length_c   1.000
_cell.angle_alpha   90.00
_cell.angle_beta   90.00
_cell.angle_gamma   90.00
#
_symmetry.space_group_name_H-M   'P 1'
#
loop_
_entity.id
_entity.type
_entity.pdbx_description
1 polymer ?
#
loop_
_entity_poly.entity_id
_entity_poly.type
_entity_poly.pdbx_seq_one_letter_code
_entity_poly.pdbx_strand_id
1 'polypeptide(L)'
;MFHDKEYQILVRLYACPGEFIHGQYWALYELSHWLDDYQMFPALRPSIDHLLHHHLGWKWHTQAAEMSPCQRQWITWIPKLPVMLTALGLISLNSIDYFLLGDYRRVLINLLGEVTVNQLFSLWHGDNTAPTVAAHELPAVSFSLGLQIFSQIVGDDWIGNMIMHTLPPIEYSDVEQLRQNELDDINSMLARIGRFI
;
A
#
# COMPACT_ATOMS: atom_id res chain seq x y z
N MET A 1 -8.35 -17.01 23.54
CA MET A 1 -7.88 -17.72 22.33
C MET A 1 -8.23 -16.85 21.14
N PHE A 2 -7.31 -15.97 20.72
CA PHE A 2 -7.55 -14.92 19.72
C PHE A 2 -7.81 -15.54 18.34
N HIS A 3 -9.08 -15.70 17.98
CA HIS A 3 -9.52 -16.12 16.64
C HIS A 3 -9.75 -14.89 15.76
N ASP A 4 -8.79 -13.99 15.76
CA ASP A 4 -8.85 -12.75 14.98
C ASP A 4 -8.18 -13.00 13.63
N LYS A 5 -8.93 -12.83 12.53
CA LYS A 5 -8.41 -13.12 11.17
C LYS A 5 -7.19 -12.26 10.87
N GLU A 6 -7.21 -11.02 11.33
CA GLU A 6 -6.17 -10.02 11.24
C GLU A 6 -4.91 -10.47 11.97
N TYR A 7 -5.05 -11.08 13.15
CA TYR A 7 -3.91 -11.61 13.90
C TYR A 7 -3.28 -12.81 13.19
N GLN A 8 -4.09 -13.67 12.56
CA GLN A 8 -3.57 -14.78 11.75
C GLN A 8 -2.81 -14.28 10.51
N ILE A 9 -3.31 -13.23 9.85
CA ILE A 9 -2.62 -12.59 8.73
C ILE A 9 -1.30 -11.97 9.23
N LEU A 10 -1.30 -11.28 10.37
CA LEU A 10 -0.09 -10.70 10.95
C LEU A 10 0.97 -11.76 11.28
N VAL A 11 0.56 -12.86 11.92
CA VAL A 11 1.46 -13.99 12.21
C VAL A 11 2.02 -14.57 10.92
N ARG A 12 1.21 -14.71 9.87
CA ARG A 12 1.66 -15.24 8.58
C ARG A 12 2.56 -14.26 7.83
N LEU A 13 2.24 -12.97 7.85
CA LEU A 13 3.06 -11.89 7.30
C LEU A 13 4.45 -11.94 7.92
N TYR A 14 4.51 -12.03 9.25
CA TYR A 14 5.78 -12.14 9.95
C TYR A 14 6.50 -13.46 9.67
N ALA A 15 5.84 -14.61 9.81
CA ALA A 15 6.52 -15.91 9.74
C ALA A 15 6.89 -16.37 8.32
N CYS A 16 6.16 -15.89 7.31
CA CYS A 16 6.33 -16.27 5.91
C CYS A 16 6.50 -15.02 5.02
N PRO A 17 7.50 -14.15 5.27
CA PRO A 17 7.66 -12.88 4.55
C PRO A 17 7.71 -13.06 3.02
N GLY A 18 8.30 -14.14 2.52
CA GLY A 18 8.41 -14.40 1.09
C GLY A 18 7.06 -14.54 0.37
N GLU A 19 5.96 -14.82 1.09
CA GLU A 19 4.61 -14.84 0.52
C GLU A 19 4.01 -13.44 0.32
N PHE A 20 4.55 -12.42 0.98
CA PHE A 20 3.96 -11.08 1.04
C PHE A 20 4.84 -9.97 0.49
N ILE A 21 6.16 -10.07 0.63
CA ILE A 21 7.05 -8.98 0.23
C ILE A 21 6.96 -8.73 -1.28
N HIS A 22 7.05 -7.46 -1.66
CA HIS A 22 7.03 -7.09 -3.06
C HIS A 22 8.26 -7.64 -3.80
N GLY A 23 8.08 -8.00 -5.08
CA GLY A 23 9.11 -8.61 -5.93
C GLY A 23 10.44 -7.83 -5.96
N GLN A 24 10.37 -6.51 -5.89
CA GLN A 24 11.56 -5.65 -5.90
C GLN A 24 12.47 -5.84 -4.67
N TYR A 25 11.95 -6.26 -3.51
CA TYR A 25 12.80 -6.54 -2.34
C TYR A 25 13.66 -7.78 -2.54
N TRP A 26 13.20 -8.76 -3.32
CA TRP A 26 14.04 -9.90 -3.69
C TRP A 26 15.28 -9.44 -4.47
N ALA A 27 15.13 -8.46 -5.36
CA ALA A 27 16.27 -7.87 -6.07
C ALA A 27 17.14 -7.01 -5.15
N LEU A 28 16.52 -6.17 -4.31
CA LEU A 28 17.21 -5.29 -3.36
C LEU A 28 18.10 -6.06 -2.37
N TYR A 29 17.68 -7.26 -1.97
CA TYR A 29 18.43 -8.14 -1.08
C TYR A 29 19.34 -9.14 -1.81
N GLU A 30 19.46 -9.04 -3.14
CA GLU A 30 20.24 -9.95 -3.98
C GLU A 30 19.76 -11.42 -3.95
N LEU A 31 18.46 -11.62 -3.69
CA LEU A 31 17.78 -12.91 -3.54
C LEU A 31 16.88 -13.27 -4.72
N SER A 32 16.91 -12.54 -5.83
CA SER A 32 16.06 -12.82 -7.00
C SER A 32 16.16 -14.26 -7.49
N HIS A 33 17.34 -14.89 -7.37
CA HIS A 33 17.56 -16.29 -7.75
C HIS A 33 16.78 -17.28 -6.87
N TRP A 34 16.45 -16.91 -5.62
CA TRP A 34 15.64 -17.73 -4.73
C TRP A 34 14.14 -17.59 -4.96
N LEU A 35 13.67 -16.59 -5.71
CA LEU A 35 12.23 -16.35 -5.90
C LEU A 35 11.56 -17.52 -6.63
N ASP A 36 12.19 -18.03 -7.69
CA ASP A 36 11.67 -19.18 -8.45
C ASP A 36 11.65 -20.45 -7.57
N ASP A 37 12.72 -20.67 -6.80
CA ASP A 37 12.82 -21.79 -5.87
C ASP A 37 11.79 -21.70 -4.74
N TYR A 38 11.53 -20.49 -4.23
CA TYR A 38 10.52 -20.23 -3.20
C TYR A 38 9.11 -20.60 -3.69
N GLN A 39 8.81 -20.28 -4.95
CA GLN A 39 7.52 -20.62 -5.57
C GLN A 39 7.40 -22.11 -5.85
N MET A 40 8.46 -22.73 -6.37
CA MET A 40 8.46 -24.11 -6.85
C MET A 40 8.59 -25.16 -5.73
N PHE A 41 9.35 -24.87 -4.66
CA PHE A 41 9.70 -25.85 -3.63
C PHE A 41 9.22 -25.43 -2.24
N PRO A 42 8.01 -25.85 -1.82
CA PRO A 42 7.47 -25.54 -0.49
C PRO A 42 8.38 -25.92 0.68
N ALA A 43 9.22 -26.95 0.52
CA ALA A 43 10.16 -27.39 1.54
C ALA A 43 11.29 -26.38 1.81
N LEU A 44 11.64 -25.52 0.85
CA LEU A 44 12.69 -24.51 0.99
C LEU A 44 12.19 -23.20 1.61
N ARG A 45 10.87 -22.95 1.59
CA ARG A 45 10.27 -21.69 2.05
C ARG A 45 10.71 -21.31 3.47
N PRO A 46 10.67 -22.19 4.50
CA PRO A 46 11.07 -21.80 5.85
C PRO A 46 12.53 -21.32 5.94
N SER A 47 13.43 -21.91 5.16
CA SER A 47 14.85 -21.51 5.13
C SER A 47 15.04 -20.16 4.42
N ILE A 48 14.32 -19.94 3.32
CA ILE A 48 14.34 -18.67 2.59
C ILE A 48 13.68 -17.56 3.41
N ASP A 49 12.55 -17.84 4.07
CA ASP A 49 11.86 -16.92 4.99
C ASP A 49 12.75 -16.53 6.17
N HIS A 50 13.51 -17.49 6.72
CA HIS A 50 14.51 -17.19 7.74
C HIS A 50 15.61 -16.25 7.22
N LEU A 51 16.07 -16.47 5.99
CA LEU A 51 17.05 -15.59 5.35
C LEU A 51 16.48 -14.19 5.11
N LEU A 52 15.25 -14.09 4.61
CA LEU A 52 14.54 -12.81 4.42
C LEU A 52 14.42 -12.04 5.73
N HIS A 53 14.13 -12.70 6.85
CA HIS A 53 14.09 -12.06 8.17
C HIS A 53 15.39 -11.34 8.54
N HIS A 54 16.56 -11.90 8.19
CA HIS A 54 17.85 -11.25 8.46
C HIS A 54 17.99 -9.93 7.68
N HIS A 55 17.47 -9.86 6.46
CA HIS A 55 17.49 -8.65 5.64
C HIS A 55 16.43 -7.63 6.06
N LEU A 56 15.21 -8.11 6.37
CA LEU A 56 14.07 -7.28 6.73
C LEU A 56 14.23 -6.64 8.11
N GLY A 57 15.02 -7.25 9.01
CA GLY A 57 15.28 -6.72 10.35
C GLY A 57 14.04 -6.64 11.24
N TRP A 58 12.94 -7.31 10.87
CA TRP A 58 11.69 -7.29 11.60
C TRP A 58 11.84 -7.91 12.99
N LYS A 59 11.16 -7.32 13.97
CA LYS A 59 11.11 -7.82 15.34
C LYS A 59 9.67 -8.09 15.71
N TRP A 60 9.40 -9.30 16.19
CA TRP A 60 8.10 -9.62 16.75
C TRP A 60 7.94 -8.95 18.12
N HIS A 61 6.86 -8.18 18.27
CA HIS A 61 6.53 -7.55 19.55
C HIS A 61 5.65 -8.46 20.41
N THR A 62 5.94 -8.53 21.71
CA THR A 62 5.17 -9.34 22.67
C THR A 62 3.71 -8.89 22.79
N GLN A 63 3.42 -7.63 22.45
CA GLN A 63 2.08 -7.03 22.42
C GLN A 63 1.37 -7.20 21.06
N ALA A 64 1.85 -8.08 20.18
CA ALA A 64 1.23 -8.30 18.86
C ALA A 64 -0.26 -8.70 18.93
N ALA A 65 -0.72 -9.26 20.05
CA ALA A 65 -2.14 -9.57 20.26
C ALA A 65 -3.02 -8.33 20.53
N GLU A 66 -2.42 -7.20 20.89
CA GLU A 66 -3.09 -5.95 21.28
C GLU A 66 -3.06 -4.92 20.13
N MET A 67 -3.29 -5.36 18.90
CA MET A 67 -3.32 -4.45 17.75
C MET A 67 -4.38 -3.37 17.91
N SER A 68 -3.99 -2.13 17.63
CA SER A 68 -4.90 -0.99 17.57
C SER A 68 -5.93 -1.17 16.44
N PRO A 69 -7.09 -0.49 16.52
CA PRO A 69 -8.07 -0.51 15.42
C PRO A 69 -7.47 -0.10 14.08
N CYS A 70 -6.53 0.85 14.08
CA CYS A 70 -5.84 1.31 12.88
C CYS A 70 -4.95 0.21 12.26
N GLN A 71 -4.14 -0.46 13.08
CA GLN A 71 -3.27 -1.55 12.63
C GLN A 71 -4.06 -2.73 12.06
N ARG A 72 -5.17 -3.09 12.71
CA ARG A 72 -6.10 -4.11 12.21
C ARG A 72 -6.62 -3.73 10.84
N GLN A 73 -7.00 -2.48 10.66
CA GLN A 73 -7.51 -1.96 9.41
C GLN A 73 -6.45 -2.04 8.29
N TRP A 74 -5.20 -1.64 8.56
CA TRP A 74 -4.11 -1.77 7.59
C TRP A 74 -3.89 -3.23 7.15
N ILE A 75 -3.96 -4.19 8.07
CA ILE A 75 -3.85 -5.62 7.74
C ILE A 75 -4.96 -6.06 6.77
N THR A 76 -6.19 -5.61 7.00
CA THR A 76 -7.31 -5.93 6.08
C THR A 76 -7.13 -5.32 4.69
N TRP A 77 -6.36 -4.23 4.59
CA TRP A 77 -6.13 -3.54 3.32
C TRP A 77 -5.03 -4.15 2.48
N ILE A 78 -4.14 -4.99 3.02
CA ILE A 78 -2.98 -5.53 2.29
C ILE A 78 -3.30 -5.93 0.83
N PRO A 79 -4.38 -6.70 0.55
CA PRO A 79 -4.70 -7.11 -0.83
C PRO A 79 -5.14 -5.96 -1.75
N LYS A 80 -5.63 -4.86 -1.18
CA LYS A 80 -6.20 -3.70 -1.89
C LYS A 80 -5.28 -2.47 -1.84
N LEU A 81 -4.18 -2.51 -1.09
CA LEU A 81 -3.29 -1.37 -0.92
C LEU A 81 -2.86 -0.75 -2.25
N PRO A 82 -2.44 -1.48 -3.29
CA PRO A 82 -2.03 -0.85 -4.54
C PRO A 82 -3.10 0.07 -5.15
N VAL A 83 -4.35 -0.40 -5.13
CA VAL A 83 -5.50 0.35 -5.62
C VAL A 83 -5.84 1.51 -4.70
N MET A 84 -5.85 1.30 -3.38
CA MET A 84 -6.14 2.35 -2.39
C MET A 84 -5.11 3.48 -2.41
N LEU A 85 -3.82 3.15 -2.56
CA LEU A 85 -2.74 4.11 -2.66
C LEU A 85 -2.82 4.90 -3.96
N THR A 86 -3.13 4.23 -5.08
CA THR A 86 -3.40 4.94 -6.34
C THR A 86 -4.56 5.93 -6.19
N ALA A 87 -5.65 5.53 -5.56
CA ALA A 87 -6.79 6.41 -5.30
C ALA A 87 -6.43 7.57 -4.37
N LEU A 88 -5.64 7.30 -3.32
CA LEU A 88 -5.17 8.33 -2.39
C LEU A 88 -4.33 9.38 -3.12
N GLY A 89 -3.32 8.97 -3.89
CA GLY A 89 -2.50 9.93 -4.62
C GLY A 89 -3.28 10.69 -5.69
N LEU A 90 -4.24 10.04 -6.35
CA LEU A 90 -5.13 10.71 -7.31
C LEU A 90 -5.94 11.83 -6.66
N ILE A 91 -6.47 11.58 -5.45
CA ILE A 91 -7.18 12.59 -4.65
C ILE A 91 -6.21 13.70 -4.21
N SER A 92 -4.98 13.35 -3.85
CA SER A 92 -3.94 14.32 -3.45
C SER A 92 -3.45 15.20 -4.58
N LEU A 93 -3.52 14.76 -5.85
CA LEU A 93 -3.20 15.58 -7.02
C LEU A 93 -4.21 16.72 -7.28
N ASN A 94 -5.35 16.69 -6.57
CA ASN A 94 -6.30 17.79 -6.45
C ASN A 94 -6.90 18.41 -7.73
N SER A 95 -6.98 17.64 -8.83
CA SER A 95 -7.70 18.04 -10.05
C SER A 95 -8.87 17.09 -10.37
N ILE A 96 -10.08 17.63 -10.42
CA ILE A 96 -11.29 16.86 -10.81
C ILE A 96 -11.26 16.44 -12.28
N ASP A 97 -10.52 17.16 -13.12
CA ASP A 97 -10.38 16.91 -14.55
C ASP A 97 -9.79 15.53 -14.87
N TYR A 98 -9.05 14.92 -13.94
CA TYR A 98 -8.59 13.53 -14.08
C TYR A 98 -9.75 12.53 -14.20
N PHE A 99 -10.91 12.82 -13.61
CA PHE A 99 -12.09 11.97 -13.70
C PHE A 99 -13.02 12.32 -14.87
N LEU A 100 -12.93 13.56 -15.37
CA LEU A 100 -13.85 14.11 -16.38
C LEU A 100 -13.32 13.98 -17.81
N LEU A 101 -12.03 14.23 -18.02
CA LEU A 101 -11.42 14.23 -19.34
C LEU A 101 -11.24 12.81 -19.87
N GLY A 102 -11.61 12.61 -21.15
CA GLY A 102 -11.75 11.28 -21.75
C GLY A 102 -10.50 10.41 -21.70
N ASP A 103 -9.31 10.97 -21.94
CA ASP A 103 -8.07 10.20 -21.96
C ASP A 103 -7.64 9.78 -20.55
N TYR A 104 -7.78 10.66 -19.57
CA TYR A 104 -7.53 10.37 -18.16
C TYR A 104 -8.51 9.34 -17.61
N ARG A 105 -9.82 9.56 -17.84
CA ARG A 105 -10.87 8.63 -17.40
C ARG A 105 -10.66 7.25 -18.00
N ARG A 106 -10.24 7.13 -19.27
CA ARG A 106 -9.95 5.84 -19.90
C ARG A 106 -8.80 5.11 -19.22
N VAL A 107 -7.70 5.81 -18.90
CA VAL A 107 -6.57 5.23 -18.17
C VAL A 107 -7.01 4.75 -16.78
N LEU A 108 -7.77 5.56 -16.06
CA LEU A 108 -8.27 5.20 -14.72
C LEU A 108 -9.22 4.01 -14.75
N ILE A 109 -10.12 3.93 -15.75
CA ILE A 109 -11.03 2.78 -15.90
C ILE A 109 -10.27 1.50 -16.19
N ASN A 110 -9.25 1.56 -17.05
CA ASN A 110 -8.42 0.39 -17.35
C ASN A 110 -7.66 -0.09 -16.12
N LEU A 111 -7.26 0.81 -15.23
CA LEU A 111 -6.50 0.51 -14.03
C LEU A 111 -7.37 0.02 -12.86
N LEU A 112 -8.47 0.72 -12.60
CA LEU A 112 -9.28 0.58 -11.37
C LEU A 112 -10.65 -0.07 -11.64
N GLY A 113 -11.08 -0.10 -12.89
CA GLY A 113 -12.45 -0.47 -13.25
C GLY A 113 -13.42 0.71 -13.14
N GLU A 114 -14.46 0.69 -13.97
CA GLU A 114 -15.42 1.80 -14.08
C GLU A 114 -16.19 2.06 -12.78
N VAL A 115 -16.57 1.00 -12.05
CA VAL A 115 -17.29 1.14 -10.78
C VAL A 115 -16.46 1.92 -9.77
N THR A 116 -15.18 1.56 -9.60
CA THR A 116 -14.27 2.22 -8.67
C THR A 116 -14.03 3.67 -9.06
N VAL A 117 -13.81 3.96 -10.36
CA VAL A 117 -13.65 5.34 -10.83
C VAL A 117 -14.87 6.21 -10.50
N ASN A 118 -16.08 5.69 -10.74
CA ASN A 118 -17.31 6.44 -10.45
C ASN A 118 -17.53 6.63 -8.93
N GLN A 119 -17.16 5.64 -8.10
CA GLN A 119 -17.20 5.78 -6.64
C GLN A 119 -16.20 6.82 -6.14
N LEU A 120 -14.95 6.80 -6.63
CA LEU A 120 -13.94 7.79 -6.28
C LEU A 120 -14.37 9.20 -6.67
N PHE A 121 -14.92 9.37 -7.87
CA PHE A 121 -15.50 10.64 -8.34
C PHE A 121 -16.65 11.12 -7.43
N SER A 122 -17.47 10.20 -6.92
CA SER A 122 -18.58 10.56 -6.00
C SER A 122 -18.09 10.92 -4.60
N LEU A 123 -16.96 10.37 -4.16
CA LEU A 123 -16.40 10.59 -2.82
C LEU A 123 -15.63 11.91 -2.71
N TRP A 124 -15.12 12.39 -3.83
CA TRP A 124 -14.17 13.48 -3.86
C TRP A 124 -14.47 14.43 -5.02
N HIS A 125 -14.63 15.71 -4.67
CA HIS A 125 -15.08 16.74 -5.63
C HIS A 125 -13.96 17.63 -6.14
N GLY A 126 -12.75 17.49 -5.60
CA GLY A 126 -11.52 18.18 -5.99
C GLY A 126 -11.61 19.68 -6.19
N ASP A 127 -10.50 20.25 -6.65
CA ASP A 127 -10.51 21.59 -7.22
C ASP A 127 -10.67 21.53 -8.74
N ASN A 128 -11.27 22.58 -9.28
CA ASN A 128 -11.39 22.79 -10.71
C ASN A 128 -10.07 23.37 -11.28
N THR A 129 -9.00 22.61 -11.11
CA THR A 129 -7.65 22.95 -11.58
C THR A 129 -7.27 22.07 -12.77
N ALA A 130 -6.43 22.63 -13.65
CA ALA A 130 -5.95 21.88 -14.81
C ALA A 130 -5.05 20.71 -14.37
N PRO A 131 -5.15 19.55 -15.03
CA PRO A 131 -4.24 18.43 -14.81
C PRO A 131 -2.77 18.84 -14.92
N THR A 132 -1.98 18.46 -13.93
CA THR A 132 -0.53 18.71 -13.88
C THR A 132 0.29 17.54 -14.40
N VAL A 133 -0.33 16.34 -14.47
CA VAL A 133 0.30 15.09 -14.90
C VAL A 133 -0.30 14.65 -16.24
N ALA A 134 0.50 14.07 -17.14
CA ALA A 134 -0.01 13.51 -18.39
C ALA A 134 -0.80 12.22 -18.15
N ALA A 135 -1.83 11.96 -18.97
CA ALA A 135 -2.74 10.83 -18.75
C ALA A 135 -2.04 9.46 -18.65
N HIS A 136 -0.98 9.24 -19.42
CA HIS A 136 -0.23 7.98 -19.43
C HIS A 136 0.69 7.81 -18.20
N GLU A 137 1.07 8.90 -17.54
CA GLU A 137 1.92 8.89 -16.34
C GLU A 137 1.07 8.83 -15.06
N LEU A 138 -0.21 9.23 -15.15
CA LEU A 138 -1.12 9.36 -14.02
C LEU A 138 -1.14 8.13 -13.08
N PRO A 139 -1.21 6.88 -13.57
CA PRO A 139 -1.19 5.70 -12.69
C PRO A 139 0.06 5.64 -11.80
N ALA A 140 1.24 5.79 -12.40
CA ALA A 140 2.50 5.66 -11.70
C ALA A 140 2.72 6.81 -10.70
N VAL A 141 2.39 8.05 -11.12
CA VAL A 141 2.50 9.23 -10.25
C VAL A 141 1.52 9.14 -9.09
N SER A 142 0.27 8.75 -9.34
CA SER A 142 -0.76 8.63 -8.30
C SER A 142 -0.41 7.54 -7.29
N PHE A 143 0.04 6.38 -7.77
CA PHE A 143 0.49 5.31 -6.88
C PHE A 143 1.69 5.74 -6.02
N SER A 144 2.70 6.36 -6.63
CA SER A 144 3.92 6.79 -5.94
C SER A 144 3.62 7.84 -4.87
N LEU A 145 2.78 8.84 -5.20
CA LEU A 145 2.35 9.86 -4.24
C LEU A 145 1.56 9.24 -3.08
N GLY A 146 0.61 8.34 -3.38
CA GLY A 146 -0.16 7.66 -2.34
C GLY A 146 0.71 6.79 -1.44
N LEU A 147 1.68 6.07 -2.01
CA LEU A 147 2.65 5.27 -1.26
C LEU A 147 3.49 6.14 -0.30
N GLN A 148 3.96 7.29 -0.78
CA GLN A 148 4.73 8.23 0.04
C GLN A 148 3.89 8.79 1.19
N ILE A 149 2.67 9.23 0.92
CA ILE A 149 1.74 9.69 1.96
C ILE A 149 1.45 8.58 2.97
N PHE A 150 1.19 7.36 2.50
CA PHE A 150 0.92 6.22 3.39
C PHE A 150 2.11 5.87 4.28
N SER A 151 3.34 6.02 3.79
CA SER A 151 4.53 5.82 4.62
C SER A 151 4.61 6.82 5.79
N GLN A 152 4.16 8.07 5.56
CA GLN A 152 4.07 9.07 6.64
C GLN A 152 2.97 8.73 7.66
N ILE A 153 1.86 8.14 7.21
CA ILE A 153 0.76 7.67 8.09
C ILE A 153 1.21 6.51 8.98
N VAL A 154 1.94 5.56 8.38
CA VAL A 154 2.51 4.42 9.09
C VAL A 154 3.60 4.85 10.07
N GLY A 155 4.46 5.79 9.66
CA GLY A 155 5.57 6.27 10.46
C GLY A 155 6.48 5.13 10.94
N ASP A 156 6.82 5.14 12.22
CA ASP A 156 7.66 4.11 12.86
C ASP A 156 6.88 2.90 13.38
N ASP A 157 5.58 2.77 13.05
CA ASP A 157 4.78 1.63 13.50
C ASP A 157 5.34 0.32 12.96
N TRP A 158 5.56 -0.65 13.85
CA TRP A 158 6.21 -1.92 13.48
C TRP A 158 5.34 -2.80 12.56
N ILE A 159 4.00 -2.75 12.67
CA ILE A 159 3.09 -3.45 11.75
C ILE A 159 3.08 -2.73 10.42
N GLY A 160 2.92 -1.41 10.45
CA GLY A 160 2.93 -0.61 9.24
C GLY A 160 4.24 -0.79 8.46
N ASN A 161 5.39 -0.85 9.13
CA ASN A 161 6.68 -1.15 8.50
C ASN A 161 6.70 -2.50 7.79
N MET A 162 6.11 -3.56 8.37
CA MET A 162 5.98 -4.84 7.67
C MET A 162 5.05 -4.73 6.44
N ILE A 163 3.96 -3.97 6.57
CA ILE A 163 3.03 -3.71 5.46
C ILE A 163 3.72 -2.93 4.33
N MET A 164 4.61 -1.98 4.64
CA MET A 164 5.38 -1.25 3.62
C MET A 164 6.25 -2.17 2.75
N HIS A 165 6.66 -3.34 3.27
CA HIS A 165 7.40 -4.30 2.47
C HIS A 165 6.52 -5.13 1.53
N THR A 166 5.20 -5.11 1.69
CA THR A 166 4.27 -5.72 0.71
C THR A 166 4.07 -4.83 -0.52
N LEU A 167 4.60 -3.61 -0.48
CA LEU A 167 4.53 -2.59 -1.53
C LEU A 167 5.93 -2.42 -2.14
N PRO A 168 6.08 -1.90 -3.38
CA PRO A 168 7.41 -1.58 -3.88
C PRO A 168 8.16 -0.62 -2.93
N PRO A 169 9.49 -0.72 -2.84
CA PRO A 169 10.31 0.25 -2.12
C PRO A 169 10.02 1.67 -2.62
N ILE A 170 10.02 2.62 -1.68
CA ILE A 170 9.84 4.03 -2.01
C ILE A 170 11.11 4.52 -2.69
N GLU A 171 10.97 4.96 -3.94
CA GLU A 171 11.95 5.83 -4.57
C GLU A 171 11.84 7.19 -3.90
N TYR A 172 12.92 7.63 -3.25
CA TYR A 172 12.96 8.90 -2.51
C TYR A 172 12.46 10.04 -3.41
N SER A 173 11.42 10.73 -2.95
CA SER A 173 10.95 11.99 -3.53
C SER A 173 10.82 13.02 -2.42
N ASP A 174 10.93 14.30 -2.78
CA ASP A 174 10.75 15.44 -1.89
C ASP A 174 9.26 15.67 -1.57
N VAL A 175 8.57 14.70 -0.96
CA VAL A 175 7.22 14.96 -0.41
C VAL A 175 7.38 15.75 0.88
N GLU A 176 6.67 16.87 0.97
CA GLU A 176 6.58 17.64 2.21
C GLU A 176 6.08 16.75 3.36
N GLN A 177 6.68 16.92 4.54
CA GLN A 177 6.22 16.25 5.74
C GLN A 177 4.86 16.82 6.15
N LEU A 178 3.85 15.96 6.16
CA LEU A 178 2.49 16.30 6.55
C LEU A 178 2.43 16.46 8.08
N ARG A 179 1.63 17.41 8.54
CA ARG A 179 1.35 17.59 9.97
C ARG A 179 0.42 16.50 10.47
N GLN A 180 0.43 16.24 11.78
CA GLN A 180 -0.37 15.15 12.37
C GLN A 180 -1.86 15.26 12.06
N ASN A 181 -2.43 16.47 12.07
CA ASN A 181 -3.84 16.68 11.73
C ASN A 181 -4.15 16.32 10.26
N GLU A 182 -3.23 16.61 9.34
CA GLU A 182 -3.35 16.24 7.93
C GLU A 182 -3.27 14.72 7.76
N LEU A 183 -2.38 14.06 8.51
CA LEU A 183 -2.28 12.60 8.53
C LEU A 183 -3.56 11.94 9.07
N ASP A 184 -4.17 12.48 10.12
CA ASP A 184 -5.41 11.95 10.69
C ASP A 184 -6.60 12.08 9.71
N ASP A 185 -6.69 13.22 9.01
CA ASP A 185 -7.69 13.46 7.96
C ASP A 185 -7.50 12.51 6.77
N ILE A 186 -6.25 12.30 6.35
CA ILE A 186 -5.92 11.38 5.25
C ILE A 186 -6.17 9.92 5.65
N ASN A 187 -5.83 9.53 6.88
CA ASN A 187 -6.10 8.17 7.36
C ASN A 187 -7.62 7.91 7.40
N SER A 188 -8.41 8.94 7.77
CA SER A 188 -9.86 8.90 7.66
C SER A 188 -10.35 8.80 6.21
N MET A 189 -9.68 9.47 5.26
CA MET A 189 -9.95 9.34 3.83
C MET A 189 -9.63 7.92 3.31
N LEU A 190 -8.49 7.35 3.65
CA LEU A 190 -8.15 5.95 3.33
C LEU A 190 -9.20 4.98 3.87
N ALA A 191 -9.68 5.21 5.10
CA ALA A 191 -10.77 4.44 5.68
C ALA A 191 -12.10 4.59 4.96
N ARG A 192 -12.34 5.70 4.25
CA ARG A 192 -13.47 5.85 3.35
C ARG A 192 -13.21 5.08 2.05
N ILE A 193 -12.07 5.29 1.39
CA ILE A 193 -11.70 4.62 0.14
C ILE A 193 -11.83 3.10 0.28
N GLY A 194 -11.24 2.51 1.33
CA GLY A 194 -11.26 1.06 1.57
C GLY A 194 -12.65 0.44 1.83
N ARG A 195 -13.71 1.25 2.00
CA ARG A 195 -15.09 0.75 2.07
C ARG A 195 -15.74 0.57 0.70
N PHE A 196 -15.24 1.25 -0.32
CA PHE A 196 -15.83 1.24 -1.67
C PHE A 196 -15.08 0.34 -2.64
N ILE A 197 -13.79 0.11 -2.37
CA ILE A 197 -12.89 -0.79 -3.08
C ILE A 197 -12.84 -2.12 -2.35
#